data_AF-M2W062-F1
#
_entry.id   AF-M2W062-F1
#
_cell.length_a   1.000
_cell.length_b   1.000
_cell.length_c   1.000
_cell.angle_alpha   90.00
_cell.angle_beta   90.00
_cell.angle_gamma   90.00
#
_symmetry.space_group_name_H-M   'P 1'
#
loop_
_entity.id
_entity.type
_entity.pdbx_description
1 polymer ?
#
loop_
_entity_poly.entity_id
_entity_poly.type
_entity_poly.pdbx_seq_one_letter_code
_entity_poly.pdbx_strand_id
1 'polypeptide(L)'
;MWAFIHGLSWKENIRTNTLGNLTEASHVNKRVKVAPLTIEAGKGARWKGAKWAAKKRPKKLRPSDKFRKPPSYEVDPIRALKDPPPEYTIVSQAESTSDIQIESAVEQDS
;
A
#
# COMPACT_ATOMS: atom_id res chain seq x y z
N MET A 1 15.59 11.09 17.93
CA MET A 1 15.54 11.29 19.40
C MET A 1 14.34 12.21 19.67
N TRP A 2 13.45 11.85 20.62
CA TRP A 2 12.12 12.44 20.96
C TRP A 2 11.01 12.23 19.91
N ALA A 3 10.09 11.24 19.97
CA ALA A 3 9.05 10.87 20.97
C ALA A 3 7.90 11.89 21.08
N PHE A 4 6.67 11.51 20.72
CA PHE A 4 5.49 11.78 21.56
C PHE A 4 4.29 10.91 21.11
N ILE A 5 3.97 9.95 21.98
CA ILE A 5 2.81 9.05 21.91
C ILE A 5 1.60 9.85 22.38
N HIS A 6 0.60 10.07 21.52
CA HIS A 6 -0.68 10.59 21.99
C HIS A 6 -1.47 9.46 22.64
N GLY A 7 -1.37 9.41 23.98
CA GLY A 7 -2.18 8.57 24.84
C GLY A 7 -3.67 8.81 24.60
N LEU A 8 -4.36 7.76 24.17
CA LEU A 8 -5.81 7.67 24.26
C LEU A 8 -6.17 7.59 25.74
N SER A 9 -6.53 8.75 26.29
CA SER A 9 -7.12 8.92 27.61
C SER A 9 -8.33 8.00 27.76
N TRP A 10 -8.13 6.91 28.49
CA TRP A 10 -9.19 6.05 28.97
C TRP A 10 -9.85 6.81 30.13
N LYS A 11 -10.92 7.57 29.86
CA LYS A 11 -11.76 8.13 30.92
C LYS A 11 -12.51 6.99 31.59
N GLU A 12 -11.90 6.49 32.67
CA GLU A 12 -12.54 5.68 33.68
C GLU A 12 -13.72 6.47 34.27
N ASN A 13 -14.94 6.08 33.88
CA ASN A 13 -16.17 6.59 34.49
C ASN A 13 -16.45 5.77 35.76
N ILE A 14 -15.61 5.93 36.77
CA ILE A 14 -15.83 5.37 38.11
C ILE A 14 -16.84 6.29 38.79
N ARG A 15 -18.13 5.97 38.64
CA ARG A 15 -19.16 6.50 39.52
C ARG A 15 -18.97 5.87 40.89
N THR A 16 -18.32 6.59 41.80
CA THR A 16 -18.44 6.32 43.23
C THR A 16 -19.87 6.66 43.65
N ASN A 17 -20.72 5.64 43.82
CA ASN A 17 -22.00 5.81 44.46
C ASN A 17 -21.72 6.15 45.93
N THR A 18 -21.80 7.44 46.23
CA THR A 18 -21.81 7.99 47.58
C THR A 18 -22.95 7.32 48.36
N LEU A 19 -22.58 6.52 49.37
CA LEU A 19 -23.51 5.96 50.34
C LEU A 19 -24.10 7.12 51.15
N GLY A 20 -25.30 7.54 50.77
CA GLY A 20 -26.06 8.58 51.44
C GLY A 20 -27.44 8.06 51.84
N ASN A 21 -27.66 8.03 53.15
CA ASN A 21 -28.95 8.02 53.86
C ASN A 21 -29.81 6.76 53.78
N LEU A 22 -29.53 5.85 54.73
CA LEU A 22 -30.51 4.94 55.31
C LEU A 22 -31.47 5.74 56.20
N THR A 23 -32.51 6.32 55.60
CA THR A 23 -33.75 6.62 56.33
C THR A 23 -34.69 5.44 56.14
N GLU A 24 -35.04 4.81 57.26
CA GLU A 24 -35.99 3.70 57.38
C GLU A 24 -37.37 4.08 56.86
N ALA A 25 -37.54 4.04 55.53
CA ALA A 25 -38.86 4.02 54.92
C ALA A 25 -39.31 2.57 54.86
N SER A 26 -40.32 2.24 55.67
CA SER A 26 -41.05 0.98 55.69
C SER A 26 -41.30 0.46 54.27
N HIS A 27 -40.45 -0.46 53.81
CA HIS A 27 -40.54 -1.05 52.49
C HIS A 27 -41.73 -2.03 52.47
N VAL A 28 -42.89 -1.51 52.07
CA VAL A 28 -43.96 -2.36 51.54
C VAL A 28 -43.38 -3.02 50.30
N ASN A 29 -43.04 -4.31 50.41
CA ASN A 29 -42.63 -5.17 49.29
C ASN A 29 -43.81 -5.34 48.33
N LYS A 30 -44.13 -4.29 47.57
CA LYS A 30 -44.97 -4.41 46.39
C LYS A 30 -44.14 -5.22 45.40
N ARG A 31 -44.48 -6.50 45.24
CA ARG A 31 -44.00 -7.34 44.13
C ARG A 31 -44.28 -6.57 42.84
N VAL A 32 -43.27 -5.86 42.33
CA VAL A 32 -43.31 -5.26 41.00
C VAL A 32 -43.36 -6.44 40.04
N LYS A 33 -44.53 -6.67 39.43
CA LYS A 33 -44.67 -7.63 38.33
C LYS A 33 -43.92 -7.03 37.15
N VAL A 34 -42.62 -7.32 37.04
CA VAL A 34 -41.83 -6.90 35.88
C VAL A 34 -42.33 -7.73 34.70
N ALA A 35 -42.92 -7.06 33.70
CA ALA A 35 -43.30 -7.72 32.46
C ALA A 35 -42.05 -8.36 31.83
N PRO A 36 -42.16 -9.55 31.21
CA PRO A 36 -41.00 -10.17 30.57
C PRO A 36 -40.48 -9.26 29.47
N LEU A 37 -39.20 -8.88 29.55
CA LEU A 37 -38.51 -8.18 28.48
C LEU A 37 -38.45 -9.12 27.27
N THR A 38 -39.24 -8.83 26.23
CA THR A 38 -39.10 -9.47 24.93
C THR A 38 -37.84 -8.93 24.26
N ILE A 39 -36.73 -9.65 24.43
CA ILE A 39 -35.49 -9.38 23.71
C ILE A 39 -35.66 -9.89 22.28
N GLU A 40 -36.20 -9.06 21.41
CA GLU A 40 -36.17 -9.34 19.98
C GLU A 40 -34.72 -9.29 19.51
N ALA A 41 -34.13 -10.45 19.23
CA ALA A 41 -32.82 -10.52 18.61
C ALA A 41 -32.86 -9.73 17.30
N GLY A 42 -32.10 -8.64 17.23
CA GLY A 42 -32.05 -7.79 16.05
C GLY A 42 -31.78 -8.63 14.80
N LYS A 43 -32.70 -8.58 13.83
CA LYS A 43 -32.64 -9.36 12.58
C LYS A 43 -31.46 -8.88 11.72
N GLY A 44 -30.26 -9.34 12.01
CA GLY A 44 -29.08 -9.11 11.18
C GLY A 44 -27.77 -9.21 11.94
N ALA A 45 -26.99 -10.27 11.68
CA ALA A 45 -25.62 -10.35 12.15
C ALA A 45 -24.78 -9.23 11.52
N ARG A 46 -24.12 -8.42 12.35
CA ARG A 46 -23.20 -7.36 11.89
C ARG A 46 -22.03 -8.00 11.15
N TRP A 47 -21.70 -7.48 9.97
CA TRP A 47 -20.51 -7.94 9.24
C TRP A 47 -19.28 -7.39 9.96
N LYS A 48 -18.38 -8.29 10.37
CA LYS A 48 -17.12 -7.97 11.05
C LYS A 48 -15.93 -8.57 10.29
N GLY A 49 -14.72 -8.09 10.61
CA GLY A 49 -13.46 -8.62 10.06
C GLY A 49 -13.41 -8.57 8.54
N ALA A 50 -12.94 -9.65 7.92
CA ALA A 50 -12.74 -9.76 6.48
C ALA A 50 -14.03 -9.51 5.67
N LYS A 51 -15.20 -9.91 6.18
CA LYS A 51 -16.49 -9.71 5.49
C LYS A 51 -16.84 -8.23 5.36
N TRP A 52 -16.53 -7.43 6.37
CA TRP A 52 -16.73 -5.98 6.33
C TRP A 52 -15.73 -5.31 5.39
N ALA A 53 -14.44 -5.68 5.49
CA ALA A 53 -13.38 -5.16 4.63
C ALA A 53 -13.65 -5.43 3.14
N ALA A 54 -14.05 -6.65 2.80
CA ALA A 54 -14.39 -7.03 1.42
C ALA A 54 -15.58 -6.24 0.85
N LYS A 55 -16.54 -5.85 1.70
CA LYS A 55 -17.66 -4.99 1.31
C LYS A 55 -17.22 -3.54 1.10
N LYS A 56 -16.40 -3.02 2.01
CA LYS A 56 -16.05 -1.60 2.07
C LYS A 56 -14.84 -1.21 1.22
N ARG A 57 -14.07 -2.18 0.71
CA ARG A 57 -12.94 -1.88 -0.18
C ARG A 57 -13.40 -1.08 -1.41
N PRO A 58 -12.65 -0.05 -1.82
CA PRO A 58 -12.97 0.73 -3.01
C PRO A 58 -12.94 -0.16 -4.26
N LYS A 59 -13.90 0.03 -5.16
CA LYS A 59 -14.02 -0.71 -6.42
C LYS A 59 -14.38 0.26 -7.53
N LYS A 60 -13.78 0.07 -8.71
CA LYS A 60 -14.24 0.72 -9.93
C LYS A 60 -15.54 0.06 -10.36
N LEU A 61 -16.68 0.75 -10.25
CA LEU A 61 -17.98 0.22 -10.63
C LEU A 61 -18.39 0.62 -12.05
N ARG A 62 -18.01 1.82 -12.47
CA ARG A 62 -18.42 2.42 -13.75
C ARG A 62 -17.71 1.73 -14.92
N PRO A 63 -18.42 1.27 -15.97
CA PRO A 63 -17.81 0.64 -17.14
C PRO A 63 -16.75 1.52 -17.80
N SER A 64 -17.00 2.83 -17.92
CA SER A 64 -16.05 3.77 -18.51
C SER A 64 -14.70 3.79 -17.80
N ASP A 65 -14.69 3.66 -16.47
CA ASP A 65 -13.45 3.62 -15.67
C ASP A 65 -12.78 2.24 -15.68
N LYS A 66 -13.56 1.16 -15.81
CA LYS A 66 -13.03 -0.21 -15.97
C LYS A 66 -12.34 -0.42 -17.32
N PHE A 67 -12.88 0.17 -18.38
CA PHE A 67 -12.42 -0.05 -19.75
C PHE A 67 -11.55 1.10 -20.30
N ARG A 68 -11.01 1.98 -19.45
CA ARG A 68 -10.04 2.98 -19.90
C ARG A 68 -8.79 2.23 -20.38
N LYS A 69 -8.51 2.36 -21.68
CA LYS A 69 -7.24 1.92 -22.26
C LYS A 69 -6.20 3.03 -22.08
N PRO A 70 -4.90 2.69 -21.98
CA PRO A 70 -3.86 3.70 -22.08
C PRO A 70 -3.96 4.43 -23.42
N PRO A 71 -3.52 5.70 -23.50
CA PRO A 71 -3.44 6.39 -24.77
C PRO A 71 -2.45 5.66 -25.70
N SER A 72 -2.76 5.65 -26.99
CA SER A 72 -1.83 5.16 -28.00
C SER A 72 -0.79 6.25 -28.26
N TYR A 73 0.48 5.88 -28.23
CA TYR A 73 1.56 6.73 -28.71
C TYR A 73 2.04 6.20 -30.06
N GLU A 74 2.47 7.12 -30.93
CA GLU A 74 3.18 6.73 -32.15
C GLU A 74 4.53 6.10 -31.74
N VAL A 75 4.85 4.96 -32.34
CA VAL A 75 6.11 4.26 -32.06
C VAL A 75 7.20 4.92 -32.88
N ASP A 76 8.33 5.24 -32.25
CA ASP A 76 9.50 5.74 -32.96
C ASP A 76 9.86 4.79 -34.12
N PRO A 77 9.97 5.30 -35.36
CA PRO A 77 10.17 4.45 -36.54
C PRO A 77 11.45 3.61 -36.45
N ILE A 78 12.47 4.10 -35.74
CA ILE A 78 13.74 3.41 -35.51
C ILE A 78 13.54 2.15 -34.64
N ARG A 79 12.59 2.18 -33.70
CA ARG A 79 12.25 1.03 -32.84
C ARG A 79 11.25 0.08 -33.49
N ALA A 80 10.52 0.55 -34.51
CA ALA A 80 9.59 -0.26 -35.29
C ALA A 80 10.29 -1.10 -36.38
N LEU A 81 11.59 -0.87 -36.62
CA LEU A 81 12.40 -1.72 -37.49
C LEU A 81 12.49 -3.14 -36.92
N LYS A 82 12.39 -4.15 -37.80
CA LYS A 82 12.53 -5.57 -37.43
C LYS A 82 13.90 -5.85 -36.78
N ASP A 83 14.94 -5.16 -37.28
CA ASP A 83 16.30 -5.23 -36.80
C ASP A 83 16.77 -3.80 -36.47
N PRO A 84 16.59 -3.31 -35.23
CA PRO A 84 17.08 -1.99 -34.82
C PRO A 84 18.61 -1.97 -34.81
N PRO A 85 19.24 -0.80 -35.03
CA PRO A 85 20.69 -0.67 -34.97
C PRO A 85 21.20 -1.02 -33.57
N PRO A 86 22.42 -1.57 -33.44
CA PRO A 86 23.00 -1.88 -32.15
C PRO A 86 23.17 -0.60 -31.33
N GLU A 87 22.96 -0.69 -30.02
CA GLU A 87 23.13 0.44 -29.11
C GLU A 87 24.58 0.96 -29.09
N TYR A 88 25.53 0.08 -29.37
CA TYR A 88 26.95 0.41 -29.46
C TYR A 88 27.64 -0.48 -30.51
N THR A 89 28.70 0.07 -31.12
CA THR A 89 29.59 -0.69 -32.01
C THR A 89 30.98 -0.71 -31.37
N ILE A 90 31.51 -1.90 -31.14
CA ILE A 90 32.89 -2.05 -30.66
C ILE A 90 33.80 -1.92 -31.88
N VAL A 91 34.57 -0.84 -31.94
CA VAL A 91 35.64 -0.67 -32.94
C VAL A 91 36.87 -1.41 -32.40
N SER A 92 37.24 -2.52 -33.02
CA SER A 92 38.52 -3.16 -32.75
C SER A 92 39.63 -2.17 -33.10
N GLN A 93 40.49 -1.84 -32.13
CA GLN A 93 41.68 -1.06 -32.38
C GLN A 93 42.48 -1.77 -33.47
N ALA A 94 42.71 -1.08 -34.60
CA ALA A 94 43.70 -1.54 -35.55
C ALA A 94 45.01 -1.70 -34.77
N GLU A 95 45.60 -2.89 -34.81
CA GLU A 95 46.93 -3.14 -34.28
C GLU A 95 47.83 -2.05 -34.85
N SER A 96 48.28 -1.13 -33.99
CA SER A 96 49.19 -0.07 -34.38
C SER A 96 50.49 -0.73 -34.82
N THR A 97 50.66 -0.93 -36.12
CA THR A 97 51.88 -1.41 -36.77
C THR A 97 52.97 -0.33 -36.72
N SER A 98 53.23 0.25 -35.54
CA SER A 98 54.34 1.17 -35.31
C SER A 98 55.69 0.48 -35.19
N ASP A 99 55.74 -0.85 -35.25
CA ASP A 99 56.98 -1.63 -35.17
C ASP A 99 57.43 -2.12 -36.56
N ILE A 100 57.36 -1.25 -37.58
CA ILE A 100 58.02 -1.50 -38.87
C ILE A 100 59.50 -1.14 -38.70
N GLN A 101 60.32 -2.18 -38.63
CA GLN A 101 61.77 -2.12 -38.45
C GLN A 101 62.46 -1.22 -39.49
N ILE A 102 63.07 -0.13 -39.02
CA ILE A 102 64.02 0.69 -39.78
C ILE A 102 65.43 0.12 -39.49
N GLU A 103 65.73 -1.08 -39.94
CA GLU A 103 67.08 -1.66 -39.87
C GLU A 103 67.38 -2.42 -41.17
N SER A 104 67.55 -1.70 -42.28
CA SER A 104 68.10 -2.33 -43.51
C SER A 104 68.83 -1.38 -44.47
N ALA A 105 69.24 -0.19 -44.02
CA ALA A 105 69.89 0.79 -44.90
C ALA A 105 71.20 1.37 -44.34
N VAL A 106 72.11 0.52 -43.83
CA VAL A 106 73.52 0.90 -43.62
C VAL A 106 74.41 -0.32 -43.84
N GLU A 107 74.77 -0.62 -45.10
CA GLU A 107 76.00 -1.34 -45.45
C GLU A 107 76.13 -1.48 -46.98
N GLN A 108 76.50 -0.40 -47.66
CA GLN A 108 77.24 -0.47 -48.94
C GLN A 108 78.10 0.80 -49.06
N ASP A 109 79.33 0.73 -48.55
CA ASP A 109 80.49 1.46 -49.06
C ASP A 109 81.73 1.00 -48.29
N SER A 110 82.44 0.01 -48.83
CA SER A 110 83.86 -0.30 -48.58
C SER A 110 84.39 -1.24 -49.65
#